data_AF-A0A0S8FL60-F1
#
_entry.id   AF-A0A0S8FL60-F1
#
_cell.length_a   1.000
_cell.length_b   1.000
_cell.length_c   1.000
_cell.angle_alpha   90.00
_cell.angle_beta   90.00
_cell.angle_gamma   90.00
#
_symmetry.space_group_name_H-M   'P 1'
#
loop_
_entity.id
_entity.type
_entity.pdbx_description
1 polymer ?
#
loop_
_entity_poly.entity_id
_entity_poly.type
_entity_poly.pdbx_seq_one_letter_code
_entity_poly.pdbx_strand_id
1 'polypeptide(L)' 'MAKAKAGPDVFAVVQTRLDGIRLLLEDMDAGAAEGLVRMILRANRVFVTGKGRSGLVAECFAMRLMQMGFDAHVPGEAT' A
#
# COMPACT_ATOMS: atom_id res chain seq x y z
N MET A 1 -22.14 -14.94 -40.04
CA MET A 1 -21.74 -13.60 -39.55
C MET A 1 -22.05 -13.52 -38.06
N ALA A 2 -21.03 -13.45 -37.21
CA ALA A 2 -21.17 -13.17 -35.77
C ALA A 2 -20.04 -12.19 -35.40
N LYS A 3 -20.39 -10.94 -35.06
CA LYS A 3 -19.42 -9.95 -34.58
C LYS A 3 -18.96 -10.37 -33.19
N ALA A 4 -17.64 -10.53 -33.02
CA ALA A 4 -17.02 -10.72 -31.72
C ALA A 4 -17.36 -9.55 -30.80
N LYS A 5 -17.84 -9.85 -29.59
CA LYS A 5 -18.13 -8.87 -28.54
C LYS A 5 -16.79 -8.25 -28.12
N ALA A 6 -16.58 -6.97 -28.39
CA ALA A 6 -15.39 -6.25 -27.92
C ALA A 6 -15.31 -6.38 -26.39
N GLY A 7 -14.17 -6.85 -25.88
CA GLY A 7 -13.92 -6.94 -24.44
C GLY A 7 -14.02 -5.57 -23.76
N PRO A 8 -14.12 -5.51 -22.43
CA PRO A 8 -14.18 -4.25 -21.71
C PRO A 8 -12.92 -3.41 -21.99
N ASP A 9 -13.11 -2.11 -22.22
CA ASP A 9 -12.01 -1.16 -22.37
C ASP A 9 -11.16 -1.13 -21.08
N VAL A 10 -9.89 -1.49 -21.21
CA VAL A 10 -8.93 -1.56 -20.09
C VAL A 10 -8.82 -0.19 -19.41
N PHE A 11 -8.84 0.91 -20.16
CA PHE A 11 -8.76 2.24 -19.58
C PHE A 11 -9.99 2.56 -18.75
N ALA A 12 -11.20 2.24 -19.23
CA ALA A 12 -12.43 2.41 -18.46
C ALA A 12 -12.42 1.61 -17.15
N VAL A 13 -11.88 0.38 -17.16
CA VAL A 13 -11.75 -0.45 -15.95
C VAL A 13 -10.77 0.18 -14.95
N VAL A 14 -9.61 0.64 -15.42
CA VAL A 14 -8.61 1.28 -14.55
C VAL A 14 -9.17 2.57 -13.93
N GLN A 15 -9.83 3.42 -14.72
CA GLN A 15 -10.44 4.65 -14.22
C GLN A 15 -11.45 4.36 -13.11
N THR A 16 -12.34 3.40 -13.32
CA THR A 16 -13.32 2.98 -12.30
C THR A 16 -12.66 2.53 -10.98
N ARG A 17 -11.49 1.86 -11.06
CA ARG A 17 -10.75 1.43 -9.85
C ARG A 17 -10.07 2.60 -9.16
N LEU A 18 -9.51 3.55 -9.91
CA LEU A 18 -8.90 4.76 -9.35
C LEU A 18 -9.94 5.64 -8.65
N ASP A 19 -11.14 5.76 -9.21
CA ASP A 19 -12.26 6.48 -8.58
C ASP A 19 -12.63 5.84 -7.23
N GLY A 20 -12.68 4.51 -7.17
CA GLY A 20 -12.90 3.79 -5.90
C GLY A 20 -11.80 4.04 -4.86
N ILE A 21 -10.53 4.04 -5.28
CA ILE A 21 -9.40 4.36 -4.39
C ILE A 21 -9.51 5.79 -3.87
N ARG A 22 -9.86 6.75 -4.74
CA ARG A 22 -10.04 8.15 -4.34
C ARG A 22 -11.08 8.32 -3.25
N LEU A 23 -12.25 7.70 -3.40
CA LEU A 23 -13.32 7.77 -2.40
C LEU A 23 -12.89 7.20 -1.05
N LEU A 24 -12.12 6.11 -1.06
CA LEU A 24 -11.57 5.53 0.17
C LEU A 24 -10.56 6.45 0.84
N LEU A 25 -9.70 7.12 0.06
CA LEU A 25 -8.72 8.07 0.58
C LEU A 25 -9.38 9.31 1.21
N GLU A 26 -10.51 9.75 0.66
CA GLU A 26 -11.28 10.89 1.20
C GLU A 26 -11.92 10.57 2.57
N ASP A 27 -12.20 9.30 2.86
CA ASP A 27 -12.78 8.84 4.14
C ASP A 27 -11.73 8.46 5.20
N MET A 28 -10.44 8.43 4.84
CA MET A 28 -9.39 8.05 5.78
C MET A 28 -9.17 9.11 6.87
N ASP A 29 -9.03 8.66 8.11
CA ASP A 29 -8.72 9.53 9.25
C ASP A 29 -7.29 10.07 9.18
N ALA A 30 -7.18 11.37 8.87
CA ALA A 30 -5.90 12.08 8.83
C ALA A 30 -5.17 12.10 10.19
N GLY A 31 -5.91 12.16 11.30
CA GLY A 31 -5.34 12.14 12.65
C GLY A 31 -4.67 10.81 12.99
N ALA A 32 -5.28 9.70 12.58
CA ALA A 32 -4.69 8.37 12.70
C ALA A 32 -3.40 8.24 11.88
N ALA A 33 -3.38 8.79 10.66
CA ALA A 33 -2.19 8.79 9.81
C ALA A 33 -1.03 9.61 10.44
N GLU A 34 -1.31 10.80 10.97
CA GLU A 34 -0.31 11.56 11.71
C GLU A 34 0.18 10.84 12.97
N GLY A 35 -0.72 10.14 13.67
CA GLY A 35 -0.39 9.30 14.81
C GLY A 35 0.64 8.23 14.45
N LEU A 36 0.42 7.52 13.33
CA LEU A 36 1.35 6.53 12.82
C LEU A 36 2.73 7.14 12.50
N VAL A 37 2.78 8.31 11.86
CA VAL A 37 4.04 9.01 11.58
C VAL A 37 4.79 9.33 12.88
N ARG A 38 4.10 9.86 13.89
CA ARG A 38 4.70 10.16 15.20
C ARG A 38 5.23 8.90 15.89
N MET A 39 4.56 7.76 15.74
CA MET A 39 5.03 6.48 16.26
C MET A 39 6.30 6.01 15.56
N ILE A 40 6.34 6.06 14.22
CA ILE A 40 7.51 5.66 13.43
C ILE A 40 8.73 6.50 13.79
N LEU A 41 8.57 7.84 13.87
CA LEU A 41 9.66 8.76 14.17
C LEU A 41 10.28 8.56 15.57
N ARG A 42 9.53 7.97 16.52
CA ARG A 42 9.99 7.73 17.89
C ARG A 42 10.42 6.28 18.14
N ALA A 43 10.19 5.39 17.17
CA ALA A 43 10.46 3.98 17.34
C ALA A 43 11.96 3.70 17.21
N ASN A 44 12.49 2.88 18.12
CA ASN A 44 13.86 2.34 17.97
C ASN A 44 13.94 1.33 16.83
N ARG A 45 12.86 0.57 16.60
CA ARG A 45 12.71 -0.40 15.51
C ARG A 45 11.28 -0.46 15.01
N VAL A 46 11.09 -0.65 13.72
CA VAL A 46 9.78 -0.78 13.07
C VAL A 46 9.65 -2.16 12.43
N PHE A 47 8.61 -2.90 12.78
CA PHE A 47 8.30 -4.17 12.14
C PHE A 47 7.06 -4.00 11.26
N VAL A 48 7.17 -4.32 9.98
CA VAL A 48 6.07 -4.25 9.02
C VAL A 48 5.74 -5.67 8.58
N THR A 49 4.46 -6.05 8.60
CA THR A 49 4.03 -7.42 8.28
C THR A 49 2.77 -7.41 7.42
N GLY A 50 2.59 -8.49 6.65
CA GLY A 50 1.44 -8.71 5.78
C GLY A 50 1.53 -10.09 5.12
N LYS A 51 0.45 -10.52 4.46
CA LYS A 51 0.42 -11.78 3.70
C LYS A 51 -0.18 -11.56 2.30
N GLY A 52 0.33 -12.28 1.32
CA GLY A 52 -0.11 -12.17 -0.08
C GLY A 52 0.27 -10.81 -0.67
N ARG A 53 -0.65 -10.17 -1.39
CA ARG A 53 -0.40 -8.84 -2.00
C ARG A 53 -0.07 -7.76 -0.97
N SER A 54 -0.68 -7.82 0.22
CA SER A 54 -0.37 -6.90 1.30
C SER A 54 1.02 -7.14 1.90
N GLY A 55 1.57 -8.36 1.77
CA GLY A 55 2.96 -8.67 2.12
C GLY A 55 3.94 -7.91 1.21
N LEU A 56 3.73 -7.96 -0.10
CA LEU A 56 4.54 -7.20 -1.07
C LEU A 56 4.50 -5.68 -0.81
N VAL A 57 3.34 -5.15 -0.43
CA VAL A 57 3.22 -3.72 -0.05
C VAL A 57 3.95 -3.44 1.27
N ALA A 58 3.88 -4.34 2.25
CA ALA A 58 4.61 -4.25 3.52
C ALA A 58 6.13 -4.27 3.31
N GLU A 59 6.63 -5.13 2.43
CA GLU A 59 8.05 -5.19 2.03
C GLU A 59 8.50 -3.88 1.38
N CYS A 60 7.75 -3.37 0.40
CA CYS A 60 8.02 -2.07 -0.21
C CYS A 60 8.05 -0.93 0.82
N PHE A 61 7.14 -0.94 1.78
CA PHE A 61 7.10 0.07 2.83
C PHE A 61 8.30 -0.04 3.77
N ALA A 62 8.65 -1.24 4.24
CA ALA A 62 9.84 -1.47 5.07
C ALA A 62 11.12 -1.06 4.33
N MET A 63 11.28 -1.42 3.05
CA MET A 63 12.40 -0.98 2.21
C MET A 63 12.52 0.53 2.15
N ARG A 64 11.40 1.24 2.02
CA ARG A 64 11.40 2.70 1.98
C ARG A 64 11.81 3.31 3.32
N LEU A 65 11.35 2.74 4.43
CA LEU A 65 11.78 3.15 5.77
C LEU A 65 13.29 2.93 5.97
N MET A 66 13.82 1.78 5.55
CA MET A 66 15.26 1.51 5.59
C MET A 66 16.07 2.52 4.75
N GLN A 67 15.60 2.84 3.54
CA GLN A 67 16.22 3.87 2.69
C GLN A 67 16.23 5.27 3.31
N MET A 68 15.28 5.56 4.20
CA MET A 68 15.23 6.81 4.97
C MET A 68 16.08 6.76 6.25
N GLY A 69 16.73 5.63 6.55
CA GLY A 69 17.60 5.45 7.71
C GLY A 69 16.91 4.89 8.96
N PHE A 70 15.65 4.44 8.87
CA PHE A 70 14.98 3.78 9.99
C PHE A 70 15.41 2.30 10.10
N ASP A 71 15.53 1.81 11.32
CA ASP A 71 15.74 0.38 11.60
C ASP A 71 14.40 -0.36 11.43
N ALA A 72 14.13 -0.83 10.20
CA ALA A 72 12.86 -1.44 9.83
C ALA A 72 13.04 -2.88 9.29
N HIS A 73 12.11 -3.78 9.61
CA HIS A 73 12.19 -5.20 9.27
C HIS A 73 10.85 -5.78 8.83
N VAL A 74 10.91 -6.87 8.06
CA VAL A 74 9.75 -7.70 7.69
C VAL A 74 9.89 -9.07 8.35
N PRO A 75 9.06 -9.40 9.36
CA PRO A 75 9.13 -10.71 10.02
C PRO A 75 8.83 -11.86 9.06
N GLY A 76 9.69 -12.89 9.06
CA GLY A 76 9.54 -14.08 8.21
C GLY A 76 10.38 -14.05 6.93
N GLU A 77 10.97 -12.91 6.59
CA GLU A 77 12.05 -12.80 5.62
C GLU A 77 13.39 -12.86 6.38
N ALA A 78 14.40 -13.57 5.86
CA ALA A 78 15.71 -13.62 6.49
C ALA A 78 16.36 -12.22 6.39
N THR A 79 16.56 -11.57 7.54
CA THR A 79 17.41 -10.38 7.68
C THR A 79 18.70 -10.77 8.38
#